data_AF-A0A6L9LVT1-F1
#
_entry.id   AF-A0A6L9LVT1-F1
#
_cell.length_a   1.000
_cell.length_b   1.000
_cell.length_c   1.000
_cell.angle_alpha   90.00
_cell.angle_beta   90.00
_cell.angle_gamma   90.00
#
_symmetry.space_group_name_H-M   'P 1'
#
loop_
_entity.id
_entity.type
_entity.pdbx_description
1 polymer ?
#
loop_
_entity_poly.entity_id
_entity_poly.type
_entity_poly.pdbx_seq_one_letter_code
_entity_poly.pdbx_strand_id
1 'polypeptide(L)'
;MTLSETIDRRKRVHADVEELPRPGVWMETNLPWNTAFWDDLKAKTLMRLNPHWHIEKNKNMTGFPVEDVLVEAEFKTAPELIVTDESFQATFPEIGLTLSARKSENGANTALSFTMDEIENSPFSTEDAGRTMQYWLPSLREYYRLHESNSFKHRAWRFFMDKIMLTMNPTQRRISGFMFKLTVLECLFIVILGVGWFYYGA
;
A
#
# COMPACT_ATOMS: atom_id res chain seq x y z
N MET A 1 -6.43 39.24 15.18
CA MET A 1 -7.38 38.11 15.07
C MET A 1 -7.95 38.15 13.66
N THR A 2 -7.35 37.41 12.73
CA THR A 2 -7.82 37.28 11.35
C THR A 2 -7.68 35.80 10.97
N LEU A 3 -8.82 35.13 10.99
CA LEU A 3 -9.06 33.69 10.87
C LEU A 3 -9.06 33.20 9.40
N SER A 4 -8.36 33.88 8.50
CA SER A 4 -8.59 33.72 7.04
C SER A 4 -7.39 33.20 6.23
N GLU A 5 -6.27 32.85 6.86
CA GLU A 5 -5.07 32.35 6.16
C GLU A 5 -4.77 30.87 6.43
N THR A 6 -5.67 30.15 7.09
CA THR A 6 -5.73 28.68 7.03
C THR A 6 -6.51 28.25 5.79
N ILE A 7 -6.16 28.81 4.63
CA ILE A 7 -6.47 28.20 3.33
C ILE A 7 -5.61 26.94 3.23
N ASP A 8 -6.11 25.91 3.88
CA ASP A 8 -6.28 24.58 3.33
C ASP A 8 -5.11 24.09 2.47
N ARG A 9 -3.98 23.83 3.13
CA ARG A 9 -2.93 22.97 2.56
C ARG A 9 -3.45 21.57 2.22
N ARG A 10 -4.60 21.13 2.76
CA ARG A 10 -5.20 19.82 2.48
C ARG A 10 -5.77 19.75 1.06
N LYS A 11 -6.27 20.85 0.48
CA LYS A 11 -6.84 20.85 -0.87
C LYS A 11 -5.86 20.72 -2.05
N ARG A 12 -4.55 20.92 -1.86
CA ARG A 12 -3.60 20.97 -3.00
C ARG A 12 -2.86 19.67 -3.30
N VAL A 13 -3.01 18.63 -2.48
CA VAL A 13 -2.22 17.39 -2.63
C VAL A 13 -3.09 16.15 -2.87
N HIS A 14 -4.40 16.26 -2.64
CA HIS A 14 -5.33 15.14 -2.78
C HIS A 14 -6.16 15.30 -4.05
N ALA A 15 -6.42 14.19 -4.74
CA ALA A 15 -7.29 14.16 -5.90
C ALA A 15 -8.69 14.69 -5.54
N ASP A 16 -9.39 15.28 -6.50
CA ASP A 16 -10.77 15.73 -6.28
C ASP A 16 -11.63 14.55 -5.84
N VAL A 17 -12.62 14.82 -4.98
CA VAL A 17 -13.48 13.77 -4.38
C VAL A 17 -14.16 12.91 -5.44
N GLU A 18 -14.42 13.47 -6.63
CA GLU A 18 -14.98 12.76 -7.78
C GLU A 18 -14.03 11.73 -8.42
N GLU A 19 -12.72 11.90 -8.28
CA GLU A 19 -11.66 11.02 -8.80
C GLU A 19 -11.26 9.92 -7.82
N LEU A 20 -11.77 9.96 -6.57
CA LEU A 20 -11.48 8.93 -5.59
C LEU A 20 -12.12 7.60 -6.00
N PRO A 21 -11.45 6.46 -5.74
CA PRO A 21 -12.04 5.16 -5.98
C PRO A 21 -13.32 5.04 -5.14
N ARG A 22 -14.41 4.65 -5.79
CA ARG A 22 -15.73 4.56 -5.14
C ARG A 22 -15.93 3.18 -4.53
N PRO A 23 -16.61 3.07 -3.37
CA PRO A 23 -16.96 1.78 -2.78
C PRO A 23 -17.74 0.92 -3.78
N GLY A 24 -17.42 -0.37 -3.84
CA GLY A 24 -18.08 -1.34 -4.72
C GLY A 24 -17.64 -1.29 -6.19
N VAL A 25 -16.79 -0.34 -6.60
CA VAL A 25 -16.26 -0.28 -7.97
C VAL A 25 -15.03 -1.19 -8.09
N TRP A 26 -15.11 -2.13 -9.04
CA TRP A 26 -14.04 -3.08 -9.31
C TRP A 26 -12.97 -2.46 -10.23
N MET A 27 -11.71 -2.56 -9.79
CA MET A 27 -10.51 -2.21 -10.53
C MET A 27 -9.85 -3.48 -11.07
N GLU A 28 -9.86 -3.66 -12.38
CA GLU A 28 -9.15 -4.75 -13.05
C GLU A 28 -7.63 -4.55 -12.97
N THR A 29 -6.89 -5.61 -12.61
CA THR A 29 -5.44 -5.51 -12.42
C THR A 29 -4.62 -5.96 -13.63
N ASN A 30 -5.25 -6.69 -14.56
CA ASN A 30 -4.64 -7.40 -15.69
C ASN A 30 -3.57 -8.41 -15.25
N LEU A 31 -3.77 -9.02 -14.07
CA LEU A 31 -2.87 -10.01 -13.49
C LEU A 31 -3.66 -11.32 -13.28
N PRO A 32 -3.13 -12.48 -13.70
CA PRO A 32 -3.82 -13.76 -13.55
C PRO A 32 -4.04 -14.08 -12.07
N TRP A 33 -5.09 -14.82 -11.75
CA TRP A 33 -5.40 -15.21 -10.37
C TRP A 33 -4.39 -16.24 -9.84
N ASN A 34 -3.80 -15.96 -8.68
CA ASN A 34 -2.80 -16.80 -8.03
C ASN A 34 -3.27 -17.12 -6.60
N THR A 35 -3.88 -18.30 -6.42
CA THR A 35 -4.41 -18.76 -5.14
C THR A 35 -3.34 -18.81 -4.05
N ALA A 36 -2.15 -19.33 -4.37
CA ALA A 36 -1.05 -19.46 -3.41
C ALA A 36 -0.63 -18.10 -2.81
N PHE A 37 -0.68 -17.02 -3.58
CA PHE A 37 -0.41 -15.68 -3.06
C PHE A 37 -1.45 -15.25 -2.02
N TRP A 38 -2.74 -15.45 -2.32
CA TRP A 38 -3.83 -15.03 -1.44
C TRP A 38 -3.89 -15.89 -0.17
N ASP A 39 -3.58 -17.18 -0.27
CA ASP A 39 -3.47 -18.10 0.86
C ASP A 39 -2.30 -17.75 1.79
N ASP A 40 -1.15 -17.37 1.23
CA ASP A 40 0.03 -16.99 2.01
C ASP A 40 -0.03 -15.54 2.55
N LEU A 41 -0.99 -14.74 2.12
CA LEU A 41 -1.09 -13.33 2.48
C LEU A 41 -1.50 -13.16 3.95
N LYS A 42 -0.54 -12.77 4.78
CA LYS A 42 -0.77 -12.52 6.21
C LYS A 42 -1.46 -11.18 6.43
N ALA A 43 -2.40 -11.15 7.39
CA ALA A 43 -3.09 -9.95 7.87
C ALA A 43 -2.14 -8.75 8.10
N LYS A 44 -1.05 -8.99 8.83
CA LYS A 44 -0.05 -7.96 9.12
C LYS A 44 0.67 -7.45 7.87
N THR A 45 0.91 -8.32 6.89
CA THR A 45 1.51 -7.92 5.61
C THR A 45 0.55 -7.02 4.86
N LEU A 46 -0.71 -7.44 4.73
CA LEU A 46 -1.76 -6.66 4.07
C LEU A 46 -1.88 -5.24 4.65
N MET A 47 -1.95 -5.12 5.99
CA MET A 47 -2.01 -3.81 6.66
C MET A 47 -0.79 -2.94 6.35
N ARG A 48 0.40 -3.53 6.24
CA ARG A 48 1.66 -2.81 5.98
C ARG A 48 1.84 -2.40 4.51
N LEU A 49 1.04 -2.97 3.61
CA LEU A 49 0.97 -2.55 2.20
C LEU A 49 0.33 -1.18 2.05
N ASN A 50 -0.45 -0.74 3.04
CA ASN A 50 -0.88 0.64 3.09
C ASN A 50 0.34 1.55 3.38
N PRO A 51 0.68 2.50 2.49
CA PRO A 51 1.86 3.33 2.66
C PRO A 51 1.72 4.40 3.76
N HIS A 52 0.50 4.67 4.23
CA HIS A 52 0.20 5.71 5.22
C HIS A 52 -0.06 5.18 6.62
N TRP A 53 -0.24 3.86 6.77
CA TRP A 53 -0.48 3.25 8.07
C TRP A 53 0.82 3.04 8.82
N HIS A 54 0.93 3.67 9.99
CA HIS A 54 1.90 3.32 10.99
C HIS A 54 1.32 2.26 11.92
N ILE A 55 1.96 1.08 11.96
CA ILE A 55 1.52 -0.04 12.78
C ILE A 55 2.55 -0.29 13.87
N GLU A 56 2.16 -0.02 15.11
CA GLU A 56 3.03 -0.23 16.26
C GLU A 56 3.31 -1.73 16.48
N LYS A 57 4.56 -2.05 16.88
CA LYS A 57 4.95 -3.41 17.24
C LYS A 57 4.62 -3.69 18.70
N ASN A 58 3.34 -3.68 19.07
CA ASN A 58 2.97 -4.07 20.42
C ASN A 58 2.69 -5.59 20.47
N LYS A 59 3.48 -6.33 21.27
CA LYS A 59 3.45 -7.80 21.33
C LYS A 59 2.30 -8.36 22.17
N ASN A 60 1.59 -7.52 22.93
CA ASN A 60 0.73 -7.95 24.03
C ASN A 60 -0.73 -7.44 23.95
N MET A 61 -1.23 -6.96 22.80
CA MET A 61 -2.61 -6.53 22.66
C MET A 61 -3.38 -7.33 21.60
N THR A 62 -4.66 -7.60 21.88
CA THR A 62 -5.64 -8.11 20.92
C THR A 62 -5.97 -6.98 19.93
N GLY A 63 -5.26 -6.93 18.81
CA GLY A 63 -5.40 -5.92 17.78
C GLY A 63 -4.12 -5.11 17.55
N PHE A 64 -3.95 -4.62 16.34
CA PHE A 64 -2.80 -3.79 15.96
C PHE A 64 -3.18 -2.31 16.07
N PRO A 65 -2.46 -1.49 16.85
CA PRO A 65 -2.63 -0.04 16.82
C PRO A 65 -2.18 0.47 15.46
N VAL A 66 -3.06 1.22 14.81
CA VAL A 66 -2.83 1.85 13.52
C VAL A 66 -3.03 3.35 13.66
N GLU A 67 -2.00 4.10 13.27
CA GLU A 67 -2.08 5.54 13.04
C GLU A 67 -2.05 5.76 11.53
N ASP A 68 -3.15 6.25 10.96
CA ASP A 68 -3.23 6.62 9.55
C ASP A 68 -2.80 8.09 9.39
N VAL A 69 -1.58 8.27 8.90
CA VAL A 69 -0.97 9.60 8.70
C VAL A 69 -1.65 10.37 7.55
N LEU A 70 -2.42 9.70 6.68
CA LEU A 70 -3.11 10.38 5.57
C LEU A 70 -4.35 11.13 6.04
N VAL A 71 -5.13 10.51 6.92
CA VAL A 71 -6.41 11.04 7.39
C VAL A 71 -6.34 11.49 8.86
N GLU A 72 -5.15 11.44 9.47
CA GLU A 72 -4.89 11.86 10.84
C GLU A 72 -5.79 11.11 11.85
N ALA A 73 -6.00 9.81 11.64
CA ALA A 73 -6.87 8.97 12.46
C ALA A 73 -6.09 7.86 13.18
N GLU A 74 -6.46 7.60 14.43
CA GLU A 74 -5.92 6.49 15.22
C GLU A 74 -7.02 5.46 15.49
N PHE A 75 -6.73 4.19 15.21
CA PHE A 75 -7.65 3.10 15.47
C PHE A 75 -6.89 1.82 15.81
N LYS A 76 -7.61 0.83 16.34
CA LYS A 76 -7.08 -0.51 16.57
C LYS A 76 -7.83 -1.44 15.63
N THR A 77 -7.11 -2.28 14.90
CA THR A 77 -7.77 -3.26 14.03
C THR A 77 -7.14 -4.64 14.09
N ALA A 78 -7.98 -5.66 14.00
CA ALA A 78 -7.61 -7.05 13.79
C ALA A 78 -8.34 -7.56 12.53
N PRO A 79 -7.73 -7.49 11.34
CA PRO A 79 -8.44 -7.85 10.13
C PRO A 79 -8.73 -9.35 10.06
N GLU A 80 -9.95 -9.65 9.65
CA GLU A 80 -10.42 -11.01 9.37
C GLU A 80 -10.20 -11.29 7.89
N LEU A 81 -9.40 -12.32 7.60
CA LEU A 81 -9.10 -12.74 6.24
C LEU A 81 -9.92 -13.98 5.88
N ILE A 82 -10.68 -13.89 4.79
CA ILE A 82 -11.42 -14.99 4.21
C ILE A 82 -10.86 -15.21 2.81
N VAL A 83 -10.35 -16.41 2.57
CA VAL A 83 -9.82 -16.81 1.26
C VAL A 83 -10.66 -17.97 0.74
N THR A 84 -11.05 -17.87 -0.52
CA THR A 84 -11.75 -18.90 -1.28
C THR A 84 -11.06 -19.08 -2.63
N ASP A 85 -11.37 -20.15 -3.35
CA ASP A 85 -10.75 -20.46 -4.64
C ASP A 85 -10.93 -19.34 -5.69
N GLU A 86 -11.98 -18.53 -5.55
CA GLU A 86 -12.36 -17.49 -6.50
C GLU A 86 -12.32 -16.06 -5.94
N SER A 87 -12.16 -15.91 -4.63
CA SER A 87 -12.17 -14.59 -4.00
C SER A 87 -11.38 -14.53 -2.70
N PHE A 88 -10.90 -13.33 -2.40
CA PHE A 88 -10.22 -12.98 -1.17
C PHE A 88 -10.95 -11.78 -0.57
N GLN A 89 -11.21 -11.82 0.73
CA GLN A 89 -11.79 -10.71 1.47
C GLN A 89 -11.00 -10.45 2.75
N ALA A 90 -10.75 -9.18 3.03
CA ALA A 90 -10.14 -8.72 4.26
C ALA A 90 -11.05 -7.67 4.89
N THR A 91 -11.70 -8.06 5.98
CA THR A 91 -12.62 -7.19 6.71
C THR A 91 -11.89 -6.54 7.88
N PHE A 92 -12.10 -5.24 8.07
CA PHE A 92 -11.57 -4.43 9.16
C PHE A 92 -12.75 -3.92 9.99
N PRO A 93 -13.24 -4.72 10.95
CA PRO A 93 -14.50 -4.45 11.66
C PRO A 93 -14.51 -3.11 12.40
N GLU A 94 -13.36 -2.61 12.83
CA GLU A 94 -13.29 -1.40 13.66
C GLU A 94 -13.40 -0.10 12.86
N ILE A 95 -13.18 -0.16 11.55
CA ILE A 95 -13.31 0.97 10.62
C ILE A 95 -14.38 0.74 9.55
N GLY A 96 -15.08 -0.40 9.59
CA GLY A 96 -16.13 -0.77 8.64
C GLY A 96 -15.64 -1.01 7.23
N LEU A 97 -14.34 -1.19 7.04
CA LEU A 97 -13.74 -1.31 5.73
C LEU A 97 -13.60 -2.77 5.34
N THR A 98 -13.99 -3.13 4.13
CA THR A 98 -13.74 -4.47 3.57
C THR A 98 -13.02 -4.34 2.25
N LEU A 99 -11.84 -4.93 2.15
CA LEU A 99 -11.10 -5.06 0.91
C LEU A 99 -11.44 -6.40 0.25
N SER A 100 -11.76 -6.38 -1.03
CA SER A 100 -12.13 -7.58 -1.80
C SER A 100 -11.24 -7.75 -3.02
N ALA A 101 -10.85 -8.99 -3.30
CA ALA A 101 -10.29 -9.40 -4.58
C ALA A 101 -11.11 -10.57 -5.13
N ARG A 102 -11.30 -10.62 -6.45
CA ARG A 102 -11.97 -11.76 -7.10
C ARG A 102 -11.26 -12.16 -8.38
N LYS A 103 -11.37 -13.44 -8.69
CA LYS A 103 -11.06 -14.03 -9.97
C LYS A 103 -12.01 -13.45 -11.03
N SER A 104 -11.44 -12.91 -12.11
CA SER A 104 -12.16 -12.36 -13.26
C SER A 104 -11.71 -13.09 -14.53
N GLU A 105 -12.56 -13.14 -15.56
CA GLU A 105 -12.25 -13.78 -16.85
C GLU A 105 -11.70 -15.21 -16.71
N ASN A 106 -12.37 -16.05 -15.90
CA ASN A 106 -11.94 -17.43 -15.59
C ASN A 106 -10.51 -17.55 -15.01
N GLY A 107 -9.97 -16.49 -14.42
CA GLY A 107 -8.64 -16.46 -13.80
C GLY A 107 -7.54 -15.89 -14.67
N ALA A 108 -7.86 -15.47 -15.89
CA ALA A 108 -6.95 -14.64 -16.68
C ALA A 108 -6.72 -13.26 -16.05
N ASN A 109 -7.65 -12.80 -15.20
CA ASN A 109 -7.56 -11.52 -14.52
C ASN A 109 -7.96 -11.60 -13.05
N THR A 110 -7.56 -10.59 -12.29
CA THR A 110 -7.89 -10.37 -10.88
C THR A 110 -8.45 -8.97 -10.75
N ALA A 111 -9.62 -8.83 -10.16
CA ALA A 111 -10.24 -7.53 -9.88
C ALA A 111 -10.15 -7.23 -8.38
N LEU A 112 -9.83 -5.98 -8.05
CA LEU A 112 -9.78 -5.48 -6.67
C LEU A 112 -10.91 -4.47 -6.44
N SER A 113 -11.49 -4.47 -5.25
CA SER A 113 -12.52 -3.52 -4.85
C SER A 113 -12.45 -3.31 -3.34
N PHE A 114 -13.15 -2.28 -2.85
CA PHE A 114 -13.36 -2.10 -1.44
C PHE A 114 -14.82 -1.72 -1.20
N THR A 115 -15.35 -2.08 -0.03
CA THR A 115 -16.64 -1.63 0.47
C THR A 115 -16.45 -1.02 1.84
N MET A 116 -17.37 -0.14 2.21
CA MET A 116 -17.37 0.47 3.53
C MET A 116 -18.78 0.41 4.10
N ASP A 117 -18.89 -0.16 5.29
CA ASP A 117 -20.08 -0.14 6.10
C ASP A 117 -19.96 1.03 7.09
N GLU A 118 -20.98 1.89 7.14
CA GLU A 118 -21.00 3.00 8.08
C GLU A 118 -21.18 2.46 9.51
N ILE A 119 -20.13 2.59 10.31
CA ILE A 119 -20.16 2.23 11.74
C ILE A 119 -20.43 3.49 12.56
N GLU A 120 -21.42 3.41 13.43
CA GLU A 120 -21.77 4.48 14.37
C GLU A 120 -20.56 4.77 15.30
N ASN A 121 -20.00 5.98 15.21
CA ASN A 121 -18.76 6.44 15.87
C ASN A 121 -17.43 5.95 15.27
N SER A 122 -17.40 5.54 13.99
CA SER A 122 -16.13 5.32 13.30
C SER A 122 -15.32 6.62 13.20
N PRO A 123 -13.99 6.60 13.45
CA PRO A 123 -13.10 7.72 13.14
C PRO A 123 -12.87 7.90 11.63
N PHE A 124 -13.50 7.05 10.80
CA PHE A 124 -13.26 6.92 9.38
C PHE A 124 -14.53 7.26 8.60
N SER A 125 -14.46 8.25 7.70
CA SER A 125 -15.54 8.57 6.77
C SER A 125 -15.40 7.85 5.43
N THR A 126 -16.47 7.81 4.63
CA THR A 126 -16.45 7.23 3.28
C THR A 126 -15.45 7.94 2.35
N GLU A 127 -15.25 9.25 2.53
CA GLU A 127 -14.23 10.01 1.79
C GLU A 127 -12.80 9.62 2.22
N ASP A 128 -12.59 9.42 3.52
CA ASP A 128 -11.31 8.97 4.08
C ASP A 128 -10.94 7.57 3.58
N ALA A 129 -11.93 6.67 3.49
CA ALA A 129 -11.74 5.36 2.87
C ALA A 129 -11.35 5.45 1.39
N GLY A 130 -12.00 6.32 0.62
CA GLY A 130 -11.64 6.58 -0.77
C GLY A 130 -10.18 7.05 -0.91
N ARG A 131 -9.76 8.00 -0.07
CA ARG A 131 -8.37 8.50 -0.05
C ARG A 131 -7.36 7.42 0.34
N THR A 132 -7.67 6.65 1.37
CA THR A 132 -6.80 5.55 1.80
C THR A 132 -6.69 4.47 0.72
N MET A 133 -7.80 4.15 0.03
CA MET A 133 -7.83 3.16 -1.05
C MET A 133 -7.11 3.61 -2.32
N GLN A 134 -7.09 4.91 -2.60
CA GLN A 134 -6.36 5.47 -3.73
C GLN A 134 -4.87 5.07 -3.73
N TYR A 135 -4.26 4.95 -2.54
CA TYR A 135 -2.87 4.55 -2.40
C TYR A 135 -2.69 3.08 -2.05
N TRP A 136 -3.64 2.49 -1.32
CA TRP A 136 -3.53 1.11 -0.88
C TRP A 136 -3.79 0.11 -2.01
N LEU A 137 -4.79 0.34 -2.87
CA LEU A 137 -5.11 -0.57 -3.98
C LEU A 137 -3.96 -0.69 -5.00
N PRO A 138 -3.32 0.41 -5.47
CA PRO A 138 -2.13 0.31 -6.31
C PRO A 138 -0.95 -0.37 -5.60
N SER A 139 -0.76 -0.12 -4.30
CA SER A 139 0.33 -0.73 -3.53
C SER A 139 0.15 -2.25 -3.39
N LEU A 140 -1.09 -2.69 -3.19
CA LEU A 140 -1.45 -4.11 -3.18
C LEU A 140 -1.26 -4.75 -4.56
N ARG A 141 -1.72 -4.08 -5.62
CA ARG A 141 -1.52 -4.53 -7.00
C ARG A 141 -0.05 -4.71 -7.34
N GLU A 142 0.79 -3.76 -6.96
CA GLU A 142 2.23 -3.85 -7.23
C GLU A 142 2.89 -4.97 -6.42
N TYR A 143 2.49 -5.14 -5.15
CA TYR A 143 2.94 -6.28 -4.35
C TYR A 143 2.51 -7.62 -4.96
N TYR A 144 1.28 -7.72 -5.47
CA TYR A 144 0.78 -8.90 -6.16
C TYR A 144 1.57 -9.22 -7.44
N ARG A 145 1.84 -8.21 -8.27
CA ARG A 145 2.66 -8.32 -9.49
C ARG A 145 4.07 -8.85 -9.23
N LEU A 146 4.66 -8.48 -8.10
CA LEU A 146 5.98 -8.97 -7.68
C LEU A 146 5.97 -10.45 -7.29
N HIS A 147 4.82 -10.99 -6.86
CA HIS A 147 4.66 -12.39 -6.51
C HIS A 147 4.36 -13.30 -7.69
N GLU A 148 3.76 -12.78 -8.77
CA GLU A 148 3.58 -13.50 -10.03
C GLU A 148 4.91 -13.75 -10.76
N SER A 149 5.78 -12.74 -10.79
CA SER A 149 7.04 -12.79 -11.52
C SER A 149 8.13 -13.57 -10.77
N ASN A 150 8.50 -14.74 -11.27
CA ASN A 150 9.42 -15.68 -10.59
C ASN A 150 10.92 -15.43 -10.86
N SER A 151 11.30 -14.25 -11.37
CA SER A 151 12.70 -13.96 -11.71
C SER A 151 13.54 -13.59 -10.48
N PHE A 152 14.85 -13.87 -10.53
CA PHE A 152 15.80 -13.69 -9.42
C PHE A 152 15.79 -12.25 -8.85
N LYS A 153 15.54 -11.26 -9.73
CA LYS A 153 15.34 -9.85 -9.34
C LYS A 153 14.14 -9.66 -8.41
N HIS A 154 13.04 -10.37 -8.66
CA HIS A 154 11.83 -10.30 -7.84
C HIS A 154 12.00 -11.03 -6.51
N ARG A 155 12.82 -12.08 -6.42
CA ARG A 155 13.19 -12.68 -5.13
C ARG A 155 13.96 -11.69 -4.24
N ALA A 156 14.95 -11.00 -4.80
CA ALA A 156 15.68 -9.97 -4.05
C ALA A 156 14.76 -8.80 -3.65
N TRP A 157 13.84 -8.41 -4.53
CA TRP A 157 12.87 -7.35 -4.25
C TRP A 157 11.81 -7.76 -3.22
N ARG A 158 11.30 -9.00 -3.26
CA ARG A 158 10.42 -9.55 -2.21
C ARG A 158 11.10 -9.53 -0.85
N PHE A 159 12.37 -9.94 -0.79
CA PHE A 159 13.16 -9.86 0.43
C PHE A 159 13.36 -8.41 0.90
N PHE A 160 13.64 -7.48 -0.01
CA PHE A 160 13.75 -6.06 0.31
C PHE A 160 12.41 -5.49 0.83
N MET A 161 11.30 -5.81 0.17
CA MET A 161 9.96 -5.39 0.57
C MET A 161 9.60 -5.93 1.96
N ASP A 162 9.68 -7.25 2.15
CA ASP A 162 9.24 -7.89 3.39
C ASP A 162 10.14 -7.53 4.58
N LYS A 163 11.45 -7.39 4.34
CA LYS A 163 12.42 -7.19 5.43
C LYS A 163 12.74 -5.73 5.71
N ILE A 164 12.77 -4.86 4.69
CA ILE A 164 13.18 -3.45 4.82
C ILE A 164 11.97 -2.53 4.70
N MET A 165 11.18 -2.63 3.63
CA MET A 165 10.05 -1.70 3.44
C MET A 165 8.95 -1.94 4.47
N LEU A 166 8.45 -3.17 4.62
CA LEU A 166 7.33 -3.48 5.50
C LEU A 166 7.68 -3.33 7.00
N THR A 167 8.95 -3.35 7.38
CA THR A 167 9.38 -3.14 8.77
C THR A 167 9.56 -1.68 9.15
N MET A 168 9.66 -0.77 8.17
CA MET A 168 9.90 0.65 8.35
C MET A 168 8.62 1.47 8.50
N ASN A 169 8.72 2.51 9.32
CA ASN A 169 7.70 3.54 9.53
C ASN A 169 7.50 4.38 8.24
N PRO A 170 6.31 4.94 7.89
CA PRO A 170 6.13 5.72 6.64
C PRO A 170 7.16 6.84 6.45
N THR A 171 7.53 7.53 7.53
CA THR A 171 8.59 8.55 7.52
C THR A 171 9.97 7.95 7.19
N GLN A 172 10.28 6.77 7.73
CA GLN A 172 11.52 6.05 7.43
C GLN A 172 11.54 5.51 6.00
N ARG A 173 10.40 5.05 5.46
CA ARG A 173 10.29 4.63 4.05
C ARG A 173 10.56 5.80 3.10
N ARG A 174 10.03 6.99 3.39
CA ARG A 174 10.30 8.21 2.60
C ARG A 174 11.80 8.55 2.62
N ILE A 175 12.41 8.63 3.81
CA ILE A 175 13.84 8.96 3.96
C ILE A 175 14.73 7.89 3.30
N SER A 176 14.43 6.61 3.52
CA SER A 176 15.18 5.51 2.91
C SER A 176 15.07 5.52 1.39
N GLY A 177 13.90 5.84 0.83
CA GLY A 177 13.72 6.00 -0.62
C GLY A 177 14.56 7.16 -1.19
N PHE A 178 14.66 8.28 -0.47
CA PHE A 178 15.53 9.39 -0.88
C PHE A 178 17.01 9.00 -0.84
N MET A 179 17.45 8.37 0.25
CA MET A 179 18.83 7.90 0.38
C MET A 179 19.18 6.88 -0.69
N PHE A 180 18.29 5.91 -0.97
CA PHE A 180 18.51 4.92 -2.02
C PHE A 180 18.62 5.56 -3.41
N LYS A 181 17.74 6.52 -3.74
CA LYS A 181 17.83 7.27 -5.01
C LYS A 181 19.16 8.02 -5.13
N LEU A 182 19.64 8.63 -4.05
CA LEU A 182 20.94 9.28 -4.02
C LEU A 182 22.09 8.28 -4.22
N THR A 183 22.05 7.12 -3.55
CA THR A 183 23.07 6.08 -3.73
C THR A 183 23.10 5.53 -5.15
N VAL A 184 21.92 5.32 -5.77
CA VAL A 184 21.85 4.88 -7.18
C VAL A 184 22.42 5.95 -8.11
N LEU A 185 22.09 7.22 -7.87
CA LEU A 185 22.63 8.34 -8.65
C LEU A 185 24.15 8.42 -8.50
N GLU A 186 24.67 8.25 -7.28
CA GLU A 186 26.10 8.25 -6.99
C GLU A 186 26.82 7.09 -7.70
N CYS A 187 26.29 5.87 -7.63
CA CYS A 187 26.84 4.74 -8.38
C CYS A 187 26.85 5.01 -9.90
N LEU A 188 25.79 5.64 -10.43
CA LEU A 188 25.69 5.97 -11.84
C LEU A 188 26.72 7.04 -12.25
N PHE A 189 26.95 8.04 -11.40
CA PHE A 189 28.03 9.02 -11.59
C PHE A 189 29.42 8.37 -11.59
N ILE A 190 29.68 7.45 -10.66
CA ILE A 190 30.95 6.71 -10.61
C ILE A 190 31.16 5.90 -11.91
N VAL A 191 30.11 5.24 -12.41
CA VAL A 191 30.18 4.50 -13.68
C VAL A 191 30.45 5.43 -14.86
N ILE A 192 29.77 6.59 -14.95
CA ILE A 192 30.01 7.57 -16.03
C ILE A 192 31.45 8.10 -15.97
N LEU A 193 31.94 8.45 -14.78
CA LEU A 193 33.31 8.92 -14.62
C LEU A 193 34.34 7.84 -14.96
N GLY A 194 34.08 6.59 -14.56
CA GLY A 194 34.93 5.45 -14.90
C GLY A 194 35.00 5.17 -16.40
N VAL A 195 33.85 5.20 -17.08
CA VAL A 195 33.78 5.03 -18.54
C VAL A 195 34.42 6.23 -19.25
N GLY A 196 34.14 7.46 -18.80
CA GLY A 196 34.73 8.67 -19.35
C GLY A 196 36.25 8.69 -19.22
N TRP A 197 36.78 8.27 -18.06
CA TRP A 197 38.21 8.10 -17.84
C TRP A 197 38.81 7.04 -18.77
N PHE A 198 38.14 5.90 -18.93
CA PHE A 198 38.63 4.82 -19.79
C PHE A 198 38.69 5.21 -21.27
N TYR A 199 37.72 5.98 -21.77
CA TYR A 199 37.65 6.36 -23.19
C TYR A 199 38.40 7.66 -23.54
N TYR A 200 38.51 8.61 -22.61
CA TYR A 200 39.10 9.94 -22.87
C TYR A 200 40.36 10.24 -22.05
N GLY A 201 40.69 9.39 -21.06
CA GLY A 201 41.88 9.51 -20.22
C GLY A 201 43.06 8.62 -20.63
N ALA A 202 42.88 7.78 -21.67
CA ALA A 202 43.94 7.06 -22.38
C ALA A 202 44.25 7.77 -23.70
#